data_AF-A0A1M4MH90-F1
#
_entry.id   AF-A0A1M4MH90-F1
#
_cell.length_a   1.000
_cell.length_b   1.000
_cell.length_c   1.000
_cell.angle_alpha   90.00
_cell.angle_beta   90.00
_cell.angle_gamma   90.00
#
_symmetry.space_group_name_H-M   'P 1'
#
loop_
_entity.id
_entity.type
_entity.pdbx_description
1 polymer ?
#
loop_
_entity_poly.entity_id
_entity_poly.type
_entity_poly.pdbx_seq_one_letter_code
_entity_poly.pdbx_strand_id
1 'polypeptide(L)'
;MAPEELPEELKEEIKHLQQNYGAREFVIIRWEFDSKDKQVIIHASSILNENKVNAIQGRQVGGWTFQVIHDADNEKEYKKELEQLGAKLVQLREDHPELQISSFMTSSTEIGVWVFNRTPENEALNGTVIRNRTVQIYWSPIDYAIRMAIEEAGW
;
A
#
# COMPACT_ATOMS: atom_id res chain seq x y z
N MET A 1 1.03 -1.79 -26.81
CA MET A 1 0.58 -0.39 -26.89
C MET A 1 1.11 0.32 -25.67
N ALA A 2 1.67 1.52 -25.84
CA ALA A 2 2.23 2.31 -24.75
C ALA A 2 1.15 2.58 -23.70
N PRO A 3 1.48 2.63 -22.39
CA PRO A 3 0.51 3.07 -21.41
C PRO A 3 0.15 4.49 -21.79
N GLU A 4 -1.09 4.72 -22.22
CA GLU A 4 -1.66 6.06 -22.21
C GLU A 4 -1.47 6.54 -20.78
N GLU A 5 -0.56 7.50 -20.57
CA GLU A 5 -0.26 8.01 -19.25
C GLU A 5 -1.59 8.47 -18.66
N LEU A 6 -2.03 7.77 -17.60
CA LEU A 6 -3.27 8.10 -16.91
C LEU A 6 -3.25 9.62 -16.63
N PRO A 7 -4.37 10.34 -16.81
CA PRO A 7 -4.42 11.76 -16.51
C PRO A 7 -3.87 12.03 -15.11
N GLU A 8 -3.13 13.13 -14.93
CA GLU A 8 -2.48 13.41 -13.63
C GLU A 8 -3.49 13.48 -12.48
N GLU A 9 -4.66 14.04 -12.74
CA GLU A 9 -5.81 14.05 -11.81
C GLU A 9 -6.22 12.63 -11.38
N LEU A 10 -6.18 11.68 -12.31
CA LEU A 10 -6.54 10.29 -12.03
C LEU A 10 -5.46 9.60 -11.19
N LYS A 11 -4.18 9.86 -11.46
CA LYS A 11 -3.08 9.32 -10.65
C LYS A 11 -3.15 9.80 -9.21
N GLU A 12 -3.39 11.10 -9.00
CA GLU A 12 -3.54 11.68 -7.67
C GLU A 12 -4.77 11.13 -6.94
N GLU A 13 -5.89 10.92 -7.64
CA GLU A 13 -7.05 10.28 -7.03
C GLU A 13 -6.77 8.81 -6.64
N ILE A 14 -6.12 8.03 -7.49
CA ILE A 14 -5.74 6.65 -7.18
C ILE A 14 -4.84 6.62 -5.94
N LYS A 15 -3.83 7.49 -5.88
CA LYS A 15 -2.93 7.62 -4.74
C LYS A 15 -3.70 7.99 -3.46
N HIS A 16 -4.61 8.95 -3.54
CA HIS A 16 -5.47 9.34 -2.44
C HIS A 16 -6.35 8.17 -1.95
N LEU A 17 -6.93 7.38 -2.86
CA LEU A 17 -7.73 6.21 -2.50
C LEU A 17 -6.88 5.10 -1.86
N GLN A 18 -5.69 4.84 -2.39
CA GLN A 18 -4.74 3.86 -1.82
C GLN A 18 -4.33 4.22 -0.39
N GLN A 19 -4.08 5.51 -0.14
CA GLN A 19 -3.64 6.01 1.17
C GLN A 19 -4.77 6.04 2.22
N ASN A 20 -5.99 6.41 1.81
CA ASN A 20 -7.08 6.66 2.77
C ASN A 20 -7.99 5.45 3.03
N TYR A 21 -8.04 4.47 2.13
CA TYR A 21 -9.01 3.38 2.21
C TYR A 21 -8.38 2.01 2.53
N GLY A 22 -7.06 1.93 2.59
CA GLY A 22 -6.30 0.67 2.63
C GLY A 22 -6.28 -0.15 3.93
N ALA A 23 -7.02 0.21 5.00
CA ALA A 23 -6.86 -0.53 6.27
C ALA A 23 -8.10 -0.75 7.14
N ARG A 24 -9.23 -0.07 6.93
CA ARG A 24 -10.37 -0.15 7.89
C ARG A 24 -11.77 -0.25 7.30
N GLU A 25 -11.97 0.07 6.03
CA GLU A 25 -13.33 0.19 5.45
C GLU A 25 -13.63 -0.91 4.42
N PHE A 26 -12.63 -1.29 3.62
CA PHE A 26 -12.61 -2.44 2.74
C PHE A 26 -11.17 -2.74 2.33
N VAL A 27 -10.90 -3.94 1.82
CA VAL A 27 -9.56 -4.35 1.36
C VAL A 27 -9.51 -4.23 -0.16
N ILE A 28 -8.57 -3.46 -0.69
CA ILE A 28 -8.33 -3.41 -2.14
C ILE A 28 -7.38 -4.55 -2.51
N ILE A 29 -7.89 -5.51 -3.28
CA ILE A 29 -7.11 -6.66 -3.78
C ILE A 29 -6.25 -6.22 -4.96
N ARG A 30 -6.86 -5.61 -5.98
CA ARG A 30 -6.18 -5.18 -7.21
C ARG A 30 -6.93 -4.07 -7.94
N TRP A 31 -6.21 -3.44 -8.86
CA TRP A 31 -6.72 -2.42 -9.76
C TRP A 31 -6.67 -2.92 -11.21
N GLU A 32 -7.70 -2.61 -11.99
CA GLU A 32 -7.75 -2.85 -13.42
C GLU A 32 -8.15 -1.55 -14.14
N PHE A 33 -7.52 -1.30 -15.30
CA PHE A 33 -7.69 -0.08 -16.07
C PHE A 33 -8.14 -0.43 -17.48
N ASP A 34 -9.38 -0.06 -17.81
CA ASP A 34 -9.91 -0.18 -19.17
C ASP A 34 -9.79 1.17 -19.88
N SER A 35 -8.78 1.31 -20.74
CA SER A 35 -8.57 2.55 -21.49
C SER A 35 -9.60 2.80 -22.58
N LYS A 36 -10.30 1.76 -23.07
CA LYS A 36 -11.31 1.92 -24.13
C LYS A 36 -12.56 2.58 -23.58
N ASP A 37 -13.03 2.07 -22.45
CA ASP A 37 -14.23 2.56 -21.79
C ASP A 37 -13.93 3.66 -20.75
N LYS A 38 -12.63 3.99 -20.56
CA LYS A 38 -12.11 4.90 -19.55
C LYS A 38 -12.64 4.53 -18.16
N GLN A 39 -12.46 3.28 -17.77
CA GLN A 39 -12.90 2.76 -16.48
C GLN A 39 -11.74 2.36 -15.59
N VAL A 40 -11.86 2.71 -14.31
CA VAL A 40 -10.99 2.22 -13.25
C VAL A 40 -11.79 1.24 -12.41
N ILE A 41 -11.41 -0.04 -12.47
CA ILE A 41 -12.07 -1.12 -11.75
C ILE A 41 -11.24 -1.47 -10.51
N ILE A 42 -11.86 -1.34 -9.34
CA ILE A 42 -11.30 -1.69 -8.04
C ILE A 42 -11.89 -3.01 -7.62
N HIS A 43 -11.06 -4.04 -7.55
CA HIS A 43 -11.43 -5.31 -6.92
C HIS A 43 -11.26 -5.17 -5.41
N ALA A 44 -12.37 -5.18 -4.69
CA ALA A 44 -12.39 -5.03 -3.24
C ALA A 44 -12.95 -6.28 -2.55
N SER A 45 -12.43 -6.63 -1.38
CA SER A 45 -12.99 -7.65 -0.50
C SER A 45 -13.23 -7.08 0.89
N SER A 46 -13.84 -7.89 1.75
CA SER A 46 -14.03 -7.57 3.18
C SER A 46 -14.63 -6.17 3.37
N ILE A 47 -15.68 -5.84 2.61
CA ILE A 47 -16.34 -4.53 2.65
C ILE A 47 -17.06 -4.39 4.00
N LEU A 48 -16.50 -3.57 4.88
CA LEU A 48 -17.06 -3.28 6.21
C LEU A 48 -17.98 -2.05 6.19
N ASN A 49 -17.77 -1.15 5.22
CA ASN A 49 -18.53 0.09 5.10
C ASN A 49 -18.94 0.37 3.65
N GLU A 50 -20.17 -0.02 3.33
CA GLU A 50 -20.76 0.18 1.99
C GLU A 50 -20.84 1.67 1.59
N ASN A 51 -20.97 2.60 2.53
CA ASN A 51 -21.02 4.03 2.20
C ASN A 51 -19.72 4.52 1.56
N LYS A 52 -18.58 3.95 1.96
CA LYS A 52 -17.28 4.28 1.37
C LYS A 52 -17.15 3.73 -0.04
N VAL A 53 -17.68 2.53 -0.30
CA VAL A 53 -17.75 1.95 -1.64
C VAL A 53 -18.67 2.77 -2.54
N ASN A 54 -19.86 3.12 -2.05
CA ASN A 54 -20.84 3.93 -2.77
C ASN A 54 -20.32 5.33 -3.13
N ALA A 55 -19.44 5.91 -2.30
CA ALA A 55 -18.79 7.19 -2.58
C ALA A 55 -17.79 7.13 -3.75
N ILE A 56 -17.27 5.93 -4.07
CA ILE A 56 -16.33 5.69 -5.16
C ILE A 56 -17.08 5.20 -6.41
N GLN A 57 -18.11 4.39 -6.24
CA GLN A 57 -18.88 3.81 -7.33
C GLN A 57 -19.49 4.88 -8.25
N GLY A 58 -19.17 4.81 -9.54
CA GLY A 58 -19.66 5.74 -10.56
C GLY A 58 -19.03 7.15 -10.50
N ARG A 59 -18.08 7.40 -9.58
CA ARG A 59 -17.36 8.67 -9.50
C ARG A 59 -16.53 8.88 -10.76
N GLN A 60 -16.46 10.13 -11.23
CA GLN A 60 -15.66 10.50 -12.41
C GLN A 60 -14.50 11.42 -12.05
N VAL A 61 -13.30 11.14 -12.57
CA VAL A 61 -12.09 11.96 -12.43
C VAL A 61 -11.29 11.89 -13.72
N GLY A 62 -10.83 13.03 -14.26
CA GLY A 62 -10.06 13.06 -15.51
C GLY A 62 -10.77 12.41 -16.71
N GLY A 63 -12.10 12.34 -16.69
CA GLY A 63 -12.91 11.65 -17.71
C GLY A 63 -12.94 10.12 -17.59
N TRP A 64 -12.41 9.56 -16.50
CA TRP A 64 -12.50 8.14 -16.16
C TRP A 64 -13.58 7.89 -15.11
N THR A 65 -14.28 6.77 -15.21
CA THR A 65 -15.32 6.36 -14.25
C THR A 65 -14.82 5.24 -13.36
N PHE A 66 -15.03 5.37 -12.05
CA PHE A 66 -14.66 4.35 -11.07
C PHE A 66 -15.77 3.32 -10.89
N GLN A 67 -15.39 2.04 -10.80
CA GLN A 67 -16.24 0.93 -10.47
C GLN A 67 -15.59 0.10 -9.37
N VAL A 68 -16.35 -0.32 -8.37
CA VAL A 68 -15.90 -1.24 -7.33
C VAL A 68 -16.62 -2.56 -7.50
N ILE A 69 -15.87 -3.65 -7.60
CA ILE A 69 -16.39 -5.01 -7.69
C ILE A 69 -16.04 -5.74 -6.39
N HIS A 70 -17.04 -6.35 -5.76
CA HIS A 70 -16.81 -7.22 -4.62
C HIS A 70 -16.24 -8.56 -5.10
N ASP A 71 -14.96 -8.80 -4.81
CA ASP A 71 -14.20 -9.96 -5.28
C ASP A 71 -13.88 -10.90 -4.11
N ALA A 72 -14.92 -11.53 -3.58
CA ALA A 72 -14.82 -12.45 -2.45
C ALA A 72 -14.07 -13.74 -2.82
N ASP A 73 -14.14 -14.18 -4.07
CA ASP A 73 -13.51 -15.43 -4.53
C ASP A 73 -11.98 -15.33 -4.53
N ASN A 74 -11.42 -14.15 -4.86
CA ASN A 74 -9.98 -13.91 -4.82
C ASN A 74 -9.45 -13.53 -3.42
N GLU A 75 -10.33 -13.32 -2.42
CA GLU A 75 -9.91 -12.94 -1.07
C GLU A 75 -8.95 -13.97 -0.45
N LYS A 76 -9.21 -15.26 -0.66
CA LYS A 76 -8.38 -16.33 -0.10
C LYS A 76 -6.97 -16.36 -0.71
N GLU A 77 -6.88 -16.16 -2.03
CA GLU A 77 -5.60 -16.12 -2.73
C GLU A 77 -4.80 -14.87 -2.31
N TYR A 78 -5.48 -13.73 -2.23
CA TYR A 78 -4.89 -12.48 -1.75
C TYR A 78 -4.36 -12.60 -0.31
N LYS A 79 -5.13 -13.21 0.61
CA LYS A 79 -4.65 -13.47 1.98
C LYS A 79 -3.39 -14.33 2.01
N LYS A 80 -3.35 -15.40 1.22
CA LYS A 80 -2.17 -16.26 1.11
C LYS A 80 -0.96 -15.50 0.55
N GLU A 81 -1.18 -14.62 -0.42
CA GLU A 81 -0.13 -13.76 -0.96
C GLU A 81 0.41 -12.80 0.11
N LEU A 82 -0.47 -12.19 0.92
CA LEU A 82 -0.12 -11.30 2.03
C LEU A 82 0.63 -12.05 3.14
N GLU A 83 0.23 -13.27 3.49
CA GLU A 83 0.95 -14.09 4.47
C GLU A 83 2.39 -14.37 4.01
N GLN A 84 2.57 -14.75 2.75
CA GLN A 84 3.89 -14.97 2.17
C GLN A 84 4.72 -13.68 2.08
N LEU A 85 4.07 -12.55 1.75
CA LEU A 85 4.73 -11.24 1.77
C LEU A 85 5.17 -10.90 3.20
N GLY A 86 4.31 -11.08 4.20
CA GLY A 86 4.62 -10.86 5.61
C GLY A 86 5.81 -11.69 6.07
N ALA A 87 5.83 -12.98 5.77
CA ALA A 87 6.96 -13.85 6.09
C ALA A 87 8.28 -13.36 5.44
N LYS A 88 8.22 -12.93 4.17
CA LYS A 88 9.39 -12.38 3.47
C LYS A 88 9.87 -11.06 4.10
N LEU A 89 8.96 -10.20 4.55
CA LEU A 89 9.31 -8.93 5.19
C LEU A 89 9.90 -9.13 6.59
N VAL A 90 9.38 -10.11 7.35
CA VAL A 90 9.99 -10.53 8.63
C VAL A 90 11.41 -11.03 8.39
N GLN A 91 11.61 -11.90 7.40
CA GLN A 91 12.93 -12.39 7.03
C GLN A 91 13.86 -11.26 6.60
N LEU A 92 13.40 -10.31 5.76
CA LEU A 92 14.19 -9.14 5.37
C LEU A 92 14.70 -8.37 6.59
N ARG A 93 13.84 -8.14 7.60
CA ARG A 93 14.23 -7.45 8.85
C ARG A 93 15.26 -8.24 9.66
N GLU A 94 15.16 -9.57 9.69
CA GLU A 94 16.06 -10.44 10.44
C GLU A 94 17.43 -10.59 9.74
N ASP A 95 17.43 -10.77 8.42
CA ASP A 95 18.63 -10.98 7.61
C ASP A 95 19.44 -9.67 7.43
N HIS A 96 18.77 -8.51 7.55
CA HIS A 96 19.36 -7.20 7.32
C HIS A 96 19.17 -6.24 8.52
N PRO A 97 19.80 -6.52 9.67
CA PRO A 97 19.71 -5.65 10.85
C PRO A 97 20.26 -4.24 10.61
N GLU A 98 21.15 -4.05 9.63
CA GLU A 98 21.65 -2.76 9.18
C GLU A 98 20.55 -1.82 8.66
N LEU A 99 19.42 -2.39 8.20
CA LEU A 99 18.30 -1.59 7.74
C LEU A 99 17.52 -0.93 8.90
N GLN A 100 17.74 -1.40 10.13
CA GLN A 100 17.08 -0.88 11.34
C GLN A 100 15.56 -0.76 11.19
N ILE A 101 14.93 -1.76 10.56
CA ILE A 101 13.49 -1.75 10.31
C ILE A 101 12.73 -1.93 11.61
N SER A 102 11.84 -0.99 11.89
CA SER A 102 10.91 -1.02 13.00
C SER A 102 9.67 -1.85 12.64
N SER A 103 8.96 -1.46 11.59
CA SER A 103 7.68 -2.03 11.21
C SER A 103 7.39 -1.89 9.72
N PHE A 104 6.36 -2.59 9.27
CA PHE A 104 5.90 -2.60 7.89
C PHE A 104 4.41 -2.26 7.81
N MET A 105 4.02 -1.64 6.71
CA MET A 105 2.64 -1.54 6.24
C MET A 105 2.61 -1.99 4.79
N THR A 106 1.59 -2.75 4.40
CA THR A 106 1.46 -3.24 3.02
C THR A 106 0.13 -2.82 2.43
N SER A 107 0.14 -2.49 1.14
CA SER A 107 -1.05 -2.31 0.31
C SER A 107 -0.94 -3.20 -0.92
N SER A 108 -1.88 -3.11 -1.86
CA SER A 108 -1.80 -3.83 -3.14
C SER A 108 -0.69 -3.29 -4.05
N THR A 109 -0.19 -2.08 -3.83
CA THR A 109 0.80 -1.41 -4.69
C THR A 109 2.08 -1.00 -3.97
N GLU A 110 2.08 -0.90 -2.65
CA GLU A 110 3.19 -0.34 -1.88
C GLU A 110 3.53 -1.16 -0.64
N ILE A 111 4.79 -1.05 -0.20
CA ILE A 111 5.28 -1.52 1.09
C ILE A 111 5.88 -0.32 1.81
N GLY A 112 5.21 0.17 2.84
CA GLY A 112 5.77 1.15 3.75
C GLY A 112 6.69 0.47 4.76
N VAL A 113 7.92 0.94 4.85
CA VAL A 113 8.93 0.43 5.78
C VAL A 113 9.30 1.56 6.74
N TRP A 114 8.93 1.43 8.01
CA TRP A 114 9.38 2.35 9.04
C TRP A 114 10.73 1.91 9.56
N VAL A 115 11.68 2.82 9.55
CA VAL A 115 13.04 2.58 10.02
C VAL A 115 13.34 3.46 11.22
N PHE A 116 14.15 2.96 12.16
CA PHE A 116 14.52 3.74 13.34
C PHE A 116 15.48 4.88 13.00
N ASN A 117 16.38 4.66 12.05
CA ASN A 117 17.31 5.65 11.52
C ASN A 117 17.34 5.58 10.01
N ARG A 118 17.69 6.69 9.36
CA ARG A 118 18.00 6.69 7.93
C ARG A 118 19.45 6.26 7.75
N THR A 119 19.65 5.14 7.06
CA THR A 119 20.97 4.64 6.67
C THR A 119 21.09 4.66 5.14
N PRO A 120 22.32 4.63 4.58
CA PRO A 120 22.51 4.49 3.14
C PRO A 120 21.80 3.26 2.55
N GLU A 121 21.76 2.16 3.30
CA GLU A 121 21.10 0.91 2.90
C GLU A 121 19.58 1.10 2.80
N ASN A 122 18.98 1.88 3.71
CA ASN A 122 17.55 2.20 3.69
C ASN A 122 17.20 3.05 2.47
N GLU A 123 18.00 4.08 2.20
CA GLU A 123 17.80 4.94 1.04
C GLU A 123 18.01 4.17 -0.28
N ALA A 124 18.92 3.19 -0.31
CA ALA A 124 19.09 2.29 -1.45
C ALA A 124 17.91 1.33 -1.65
N LEU A 125 17.20 0.96 -0.58
CA LEU A 125 15.99 0.14 -0.65
C LEU A 125 14.77 0.96 -1.11
N ASN A 126 14.76 2.26 -0.89
CA ASN A 126 13.65 3.14 -1.24
C ASN A 126 13.37 3.15 -2.76
N GLY A 127 12.10 3.01 -3.14
CA GLY A 127 11.66 2.95 -4.54
C GLY A 127 11.92 1.61 -5.25
N THR A 128 12.58 0.64 -4.60
CA THR A 128 12.73 -0.71 -5.16
C THR A 128 11.40 -1.46 -5.17
N VAL A 129 11.33 -2.56 -5.94
CA VAL A 129 10.11 -3.35 -6.09
C VAL A 129 10.27 -4.71 -5.41
N ILE A 130 9.39 -5.03 -4.46
CA ILE A 130 9.29 -6.36 -3.84
C ILE A 130 7.89 -6.91 -4.10
N ARG A 131 7.80 -8.05 -4.80
CA ARG A 131 6.52 -8.69 -5.16
C ARG A 131 5.53 -7.70 -5.79
N ASN A 132 5.98 -7.00 -6.83
CA ASN A 132 5.20 -6.01 -7.58
C ASN A 132 4.70 -4.81 -6.74
N ARG A 133 5.30 -4.55 -5.58
CA ARG A 133 4.99 -3.40 -4.74
C ARG A 133 6.21 -2.52 -4.57
N THR A 134 6.02 -1.21 -4.69
CA THR A 134 7.08 -0.23 -4.51
C THR A 134 7.35 -0.02 -3.02
N VAL A 135 8.62 -0.08 -2.62
CA VAL A 135 9.04 0.18 -1.25
C VAL A 135 9.10 1.69 -1.01
N GLN A 136 8.52 2.15 0.10
CA GLN A 136 8.59 3.52 0.59
C GLN A 136 9.17 3.53 2.00
N ILE A 137 10.29 4.24 2.19
CA ILE A 137 10.92 4.37 3.50
C ILE A 137 10.31 5.53 4.27
N TYR A 138 9.87 5.25 5.49
CA TYR A 138 9.36 6.23 6.43
C TYR A 138 10.29 6.32 7.64
N TRP A 139 10.58 7.54 8.04
CA TRP A 139 11.32 7.84 9.26
C TRP A 139 10.66 9.03 9.96
N SER A 140 10.43 8.89 11.26
CA SER A 140 9.85 9.93 12.10
C SER A 140 10.83 10.26 13.23
N PRO A 141 11.27 11.52 13.37
CA PRO A 141 12.10 11.94 14.51
C PRO A 141 11.37 11.77 15.85
N ILE A 142 10.04 11.78 15.84
CA ILE A 142 9.21 11.55 17.03
C ILE A 142 9.27 10.08 17.45
N ASP A 143 9.13 9.15 16.50
CA ASP A 143 9.19 7.71 16.79
C ASP A 143 10.60 7.31 17.29
N TYR A 144 11.63 7.93 16.71
CA TYR A 144 13.00 7.78 17.18
C TYR A 144 13.19 8.27 18.62
N ALA A 145 12.70 9.48 18.94
CA ALA A 145 12.79 10.04 20.29
C ALA A 145 12.02 9.20 21.32
N ILE A 146 10.83 8.68 20.96
CA ILE A 146 10.05 7.77 21.82
C ILE A 146 10.82 6.49 22.09
N ARG A 147 11.46 5.88 21.08
CA ARG A 147 12.30 4.70 21.26
C ARG A 147 13.47 4.98 22.22
N MET A 148 14.23 6.05 21.98
CA MET A 148 15.37 6.40 22.83
C MET A 148 14.94 6.59 24.29
N ALA A 149 13.79 7.22 24.52
CA ALA A 149 13.24 7.37 25.87
C ALA A 149 12.84 6.04 26.53
N ILE A 150 12.33 5.06 25.76
CA ILE A 150 12.02 3.71 26.26
C ILE A 150 13.32 2.96 26.61
N GLU A 151 14.33 3.01 25.74
CA GLU A 151 15.63 2.36 25.97
C GLU A 151 16.37 2.97 27.18
N GLU A 152 16.35 4.30 27.32
CA GLU A 152 16.91 4.99 28.49
C GLU A 152 16.16 4.69 29.78
N ALA A 153 14.84 4.45 29.70
CA ALA A 153 14.03 4.05 30.85
C ALA A 153 14.27 2.59 31.29
N GLY A 154 14.92 1.77 30.46
CA GLY A 154 15.25 0.37 30.76
C GLY A 154 14.04 -0.57 30.78
N TRP A 155 13.03 -0.28 29.95
CA TRP A 155 11.82 -1.10 29.79
C TRP A 155 11.97 -2.13 28.66
#